data_AF-A0A7I7XCZ8-F1
#
_entry.id   AF-A0A7I7XCZ8-F1
#
_cell.length_a   1.000
_cell.length_b   1.000
_cell.length_c   1.000
_cell.angle_alpha   90.00
_cell.angle_beta   90.00
_cell.angle_gamma   90.00
#
_symmetry.space_group_name_H-M   'P 1'
#
loop_
_entity.id
_entity.type
_entity.pdbx_description
1 polymer ?
#
loop_
_entity_poly.entity_id
_entity_poly.type
_entity_poly.pdbx_seq_one_letter_code
_entity_poly.pdbx_strand_id
1 'polypeptide(L)'
;MSQDVDITEVSNAAELTIDAPVEPTVPEIRILKGNPTDEELAALVTVLAGASGAPAEPGPQELNLWGHPVDKLRYSSVSWQRVTLVGRTHNRR
;
A
#
# COMPACT_ATOMS: atom_id res chain seq x y z
N MET A 1 6.54 -37.06 -14.95
CA MET A 1 5.64 -35.95 -15.32
C MET A 1 5.60 -34.99 -14.14
N SER A 2 6.66 -34.19 -13.98
CA SER A 2 6.73 -33.14 -12.96
C SER A 2 6.36 -31.85 -13.66
N GLN A 3 5.38 -31.13 -13.14
CA GLN A 3 4.99 -29.84 -13.67
C GLN A 3 5.90 -28.81 -13.01
N ASP A 4 6.89 -28.32 -13.77
CA ASP A 4 7.67 -27.14 -13.39
C ASP A 4 6.70 -25.96 -13.38
N VAL A 5 6.30 -25.55 -12.18
CA VAL A 5 5.49 -24.34 -11.98
C VAL A 5 6.47 -23.19 -11.99
N ASP A 6 6.63 -22.56 -13.16
CA ASP A 6 7.36 -21.30 -13.27
C ASP A 6 6.76 -20.31 -12.26
N ILE A 7 7.60 -19.78 -11.36
CA ILE A 7 7.32 -18.65 -10.46
C ILE A 7 7.17 -17.35 -11.29
N THR A 8 6.37 -17.38 -12.33
CA THR A 8 5.83 -16.21 -12.99
C THR A 8 4.41 -15.99 -12.47
N GLU A 9 4.27 -15.90 -11.15
CA GLU A 9 3.18 -15.08 -10.63
C GLU A 9 3.51 -13.66 -11.07
N VAL A 10 2.85 -13.23 -12.15
CA VAL A 10 2.93 -11.87 -12.66
C VAL A 10 2.20 -11.03 -11.62
N SER A 11 2.93 -10.63 -10.57
CA SER A 11 2.43 -9.63 -9.61
C SER A 11 1.88 -8.47 -10.43
N ASN A 12 0.60 -8.20 -10.26
CA ASN A 12 -0.07 -7.16 -11.01
C ASN A 12 0.67 -5.85 -10.77
N ALA A 13 1.10 -5.16 -11.83
CA ALA A 13 1.90 -3.93 -11.71
C ALA A 13 1.16 -2.83 -10.92
N ALA A 14 -0.18 -2.89 -10.89
CA ALA A 14 -1.02 -2.04 -10.06
C ALA A 14 -0.84 -2.30 -8.55
N GLU A 15 -0.63 -3.54 -8.12
CA GLU A 15 -0.42 -3.88 -6.70
C GLU A 15 0.99 -3.52 -6.21
N LEU A 16 1.94 -3.38 -7.14
CA LEU A 16 3.33 -2.97 -6.86
C LEU A 16 3.50 -1.45 -6.83
N THR A 17 2.46 -0.69 -7.18
CA THR A 17 2.47 0.77 -7.26
C THR A 17 1.72 1.33 -6.06
N ILE A 18 2.43 2.03 -5.18
CA ILE A 18 1.83 2.73 -4.03
C ILE A 18 0.82 3.82 -4.48
N ASP A 19 0.92 4.28 -5.74
CA ASP A 19 0.01 5.23 -6.39
C ASP A 19 -1.23 4.60 -7.03
N ALA A 20 -1.37 3.27 -7.02
CA ALA A 20 -2.66 2.70 -7.37
C ALA A 20 -3.62 3.18 -6.30
N PRO A 21 -4.76 3.81 -6.65
CA PRO A 21 -5.75 4.16 -5.65
C PRO A 21 -6.06 2.85 -4.94
N VAL A 22 -5.66 2.76 -3.67
CA VAL A 22 -6.15 1.72 -2.78
C VAL A 22 -7.66 1.86 -2.91
N GLU A 23 -8.29 0.93 -3.62
CA GLU A 23 -9.75 0.89 -3.60
C GLU A 23 -10.08 0.91 -2.12
N PRO A 24 -10.83 1.92 -1.63
CA PRO A 24 -11.11 2.03 -0.23
C PRO A 24 -11.80 0.73 0.10
N THR A 25 -11.04 -0.19 0.72
CA THR A 25 -11.57 -1.43 1.24
C THR A 25 -12.39 -0.92 2.39
N VAL A 26 -13.66 -0.60 2.09
CA VAL A 26 -14.60 -0.09 3.05
C VAL A 26 -14.53 -1.10 4.18
N PRO A 27 -14.16 -0.69 5.41
CA PRO A 27 -14.21 -1.61 6.53
C PRO A 27 -15.64 -2.13 6.58
N GLU A 28 -15.81 -3.41 6.24
CA GLU A 28 -17.13 -3.99 6.02
C GLU A 28 -17.77 -4.22 7.38
N ILE A 29 -18.52 -3.23 7.86
CA ILE A 29 -19.28 -3.35 9.11
C ILE A 29 -20.41 -4.34 8.86
N ARG A 30 -20.38 -5.46 9.58
CA ARG A 30 -21.37 -6.54 9.47
C ARG A 30 -22.19 -6.68 10.75
N ILE A 31 -23.50 -6.81 10.60
CA ILE A 31 -24.39 -7.18 11.70
C ILE A 31 -24.29 -8.70 11.88
N LEU A 32 -23.63 -9.13 12.96
CA LEU A 32 -23.52 -10.57 13.27
C LEU A 32 -24.76 -11.13 13.98
N LYS A 33 -25.54 -10.28 14.64
CA LYS A 33 -26.71 -10.69 15.44
C LYS A 33 -27.72 -9.55 15.55
N GLY A 34 -29.01 -9.91 15.54
CA GLY A 34 -30.14 -8.98 15.64
C GLY A 34 -30.78 -8.69 14.29
N ASN A 35 -31.88 -7.93 14.31
CA ASN A 35 -32.56 -7.43 13.12
C ASN A 35 -32.86 -5.94 13.32
N PRO A 36 -31.84 -5.07 13.23
CA PRO A 36 -32.04 -3.64 13.42
C PRO A 36 -32.99 -3.10 12.36
N THR A 37 -33.74 -2.05 12.71
CA THR A 37 -34.59 -1.36 11.74
C THR A 37 -33.75 -0.43 10.86
N ASP A 38 -34.30 -0.05 9.71
CA ASP A 38 -33.66 0.89 8.79
C ASP A 38 -33.37 2.25 9.46
N GLU A 39 -34.22 2.66 10.41
CA GLU A 39 -34.03 3.89 11.19
C GLU A 39 -32.82 3.83 12.12
N GLU A 40 -32.62 2.69 12.80
CA GLU A 40 -31.47 2.46 13.68
C GLU A 40 -30.17 2.40 12.89
N LEU A 41 -30.20 1.76 11.72
CA LEU A 41 -29.07 1.74 10.79
C LEU A 41 -28.71 3.14 10.29
N ALA A 42 -29.71 3.93 9.90
CA ALA A 42 -29.49 5.31 9.45
C ALA A 42 -28.88 6.17 10.55
N ALA A 43 -29.37 6.05 11.79
CA ALA A 43 -28.83 6.77 12.94
C ALA A 43 -27.36 6.39 13.21
N LEU A 44 -27.03 5.09 13.19
CA LEU A 44 -25.66 4.60 13.38
C LEU A 44 -24.70 5.10 12.30
N VAL A 45 -25.09 4.96 11.03
CA VAL A 45 -24.27 5.41 9.90
C VAL A 45 -24.04 6.92 9.95
N THR A 46 -25.06 7.70 10.34
CA THR A 46 -24.95 9.15 10.49
C THR A 46 -23.93 9.53 11.56
N VAL A 47 -23.96 8.85 12.71
CA VAL A 47 -22.98 9.08 13.79
C VAL A 47 -21.58 8.69 13.35
N LEU A 48 -21.43 7.55 12.67
CA LEU A 48 -20.12 7.07 12.20
C LEU A 48 -19.54 8.01 11.12
N ALA A 49 -20.38 8.48 10.20
CA ALA A 49 -20.01 9.44 9.18
C ALA A 49 -19.63 10.81 9.79
N GLY A 50 -20.31 11.24 10.86
CA GLY A 50 -19.96 12.46 11.59
C GLY A 50 -18.68 12.32 12.42
N ALA A 51 -18.38 11.12 12.91
CA ALA A 51 -17.15 10.82 13.64
C ALA A 51 -15.94 10.58 12.70
N SER A 52 -16.18 10.08 11.48
CA SER A 52 -15.15 10.01 10.46
C SER A 52 -14.79 11.42 10.04
N GLY A 53 -13.56 11.84 10.34
CA GLY A 53 -13.03 13.10 9.81
C GLY A 53 -13.02 13.09 8.29
N ALA A 54 -12.88 14.28 7.70
CA ALA A 54 -12.66 14.40 6.26
C ALA A 54 -11.47 13.50 5.84
N PRO A 55 -11.54 12.83 4.68
CA PRO A 55 -10.38 12.13 4.15
C PRO A 55 -9.23 13.13 4.12
N ALA A 56 -8.13 12.78 4.77
CA ALA A 56 -6.94 13.60 4.69
C ALA A 56 -6.59 13.73 3.20
N GLU A 57 -6.43 14.97 2.72
CA GLU A 57 -5.88 15.21 1.39
C GLU A 57 -4.62 14.35 1.29
N PRO A 58 -4.45 13.55 0.23
CA PRO A 58 -3.24 12.75 0.07
C PRO A 58 -2.05 13.71 0.16
N GLY A 59 -1.37 13.67 1.30
CA GLY A 59 -0.22 14.50 1.55
C GLY A 59 0.88 14.17 0.53
N PRO A 60 1.96 14.94 0.49
CA PRO A 60 3.14 14.56 -0.28
C PRO A 60 3.48 13.12 0.04
N GLN A 61 3.54 12.27 -0.98
CA GLN A 61 3.80 10.85 -0.81
C GLN A 61 5.07 10.67 0.03
N GLU A 62 4.95 9.97 1.15
CA GLU A 62 6.12 9.64 1.95
C GLU A 62 7.07 8.80 1.09
N LEU A 63 8.32 9.24 0.99
CA LEU A 63 9.33 8.52 0.21
C LEU A 63 9.60 7.16 0.89
N ASN A 64 9.04 6.10 0.30
CA ASN A 64 9.35 4.74 0.74
C ASN A 64 10.73 4.33 0.22
N LEU A 65 11.72 4.38 1.11
CA LEU A 65 13.10 3.99 0.81
C LEU A 65 13.33 2.47 0.92
N TRP A 66 12.32 1.70 1.30
CA TRP A 66 12.47 0.26 1.47
C TRP A 66 12.35 -0.47 0.13
N GLY A 67 13.26 -1.42 -0.11
CA GLY A 67 13.19 -2.27 -1.30
C GLY A 67 13.68 -1.62 -2.59
N HIS A 68 14.39 -0.48 -2.52
CA HIS A 68 14.94 0.17 -3.70
C HIS A 68 15.88 -0.80 -4.45
N PRO A 69 15.80 -0.91 -5.79
CA PRO A 69 16.55 -1.91 -6.54
C PRO A 69 18.07 -1.83 -6.35
N VAL A 70 18.59 -0.65 -5.99
CA VAL A 70 20.01 -0.47 -5.64
C VAL A 70 20.46 -1.30 -4.45
N ASP A 71 19.57 -1.55 -3.49
CA ASP A 71 19.89 -2.27 -2.25
C ASP A 71 20.06 -3.76 -2.50
N LYS A 72 19.40 -4.27 -3.56
CA LYS A 72 19.47 -5.67 -4.00
C LYS A 72 20.76 -5.99 -4.77
N LEU A 73 21.50 -4.99 -5.25
CA LEU A 73 22.71 -5.21 -6.03
C LEU A 73 23.84 -5.76 -5.16
N ARG A 74 24.52 -6.80 -5.63
CA ARG A 74 25.64 -7.44 -4.91
C ARG A 74 27.00 -6.91 -5.37
N TYR A 75 27.21 -5.62 -5.21
CA TYR A 75 28.55 -5.03 -5.35
C TYR A 75 29.39 -5.27 -4.10
N SER A 76 30.72 -5.33 -4.28
CA SER A 76 31.67 -5.23 -3.17
C SER A 76 31.38 -3.98 -2.32
N SER A 77 31.54 -4.07 -1.00
CA SER A 77 31.27 -2.99 -0.05
C SER A 77 32.09 -1.73 -0.31
N VAL A 78 33.26 -1.86 -0.96
CA VAL A 78 34.15 -0.75 -1.32
C VAL A 78 33.98 -0.27 -2.77
N SER A 79 32.97 -0.74 -3.49
CA SER A 79 32.74 -0.32 -4.88
C SER A 79 32.20 1.10 -4.97
N TRP A 80 32.92 1.96 -5.68
CA TRP A 80 32.46 3.32 -6.00
C TRP A 80 31.16 3.34 -6.82
N GLN A 81 30.89 2.31 -7.62
CA GLN A 81 29.62 2.18 -8.35
C GLN A 81 28.44 2.07 -7.37
N ARG A 82 28.58 1.27 -6.30
CA ARG A 82 27.56 1.13 -5.25
C ARG A 82 27.35 2.45 -4.51
N VAL A 83 28.43 3.10 -4.08
CA VAL A 83 28.39 4.39 -3.35
C VAL A 83 27.66 5.45 -4.18
N THR A 84 27.98 5.53 -5.47
CA THR A 84 27.38 6.52 -6.38
C THR A 84 25.90 6.24 -6.60
N LEU A 85 25.51 4.99 -6.83
CA LEU A 85 24.12 4.62 -7.11
C LEU A 85 23.25 4.79 -5.87
N VAL A 86 23.74 4.43 -4.67
CA VAL A 86 23.06 4.67 -3.38
C VAL A 86 22.94 6.18 -3.12
N GLY A 87 24.01 6.95 -3.29
CA GLY A 87 23.99 8.39 -3.06
C GLY A 87 23.00 9.13 -3.98
N ARG A 88 22.93 8.76 -5.27
CA ARG A 88 22.00 9.37 -6.22
C ARG A 88 20.53 9.01 -5.98
N THR A 89 20.28 7.84 -5.41
CA THR A 89 18.92 7.32 -5.20
C THR A 89 18.35 7.79 -3.86
N HIS A 90 19.17 7.82 -2.82
CA HIS A 90 18.73 8.18 -1.46
C HIS A 90 18.93 9.66 -1.10
N ASN A 91 19.89 10.37 -1.70
CA ASN A 91 20.17 11.77 -1.35
C ASN A 91 19.63 12.80 -2.37
N ARG A 92 18.67 12.42 -3.23
CA ARG A 92 17.96 13.41 -4.06
C ARG A 92 17.05 14.23 -3.15
N ARG A 93 17.48 15.46 -2.85
CA ARG A 93 16.65 16.54 -2.30
C ARG A 93 16.05 17.36 -3.42
#